data_AF-A0A920PJF6-F1
#
_entry.id   AF-A0A920PJF6-F1
#
_cell.length_a   1.000
_cell.length_b   1.000
_cell.length_c   1.000
_cell.angle_alpha   90.00
_cell.angle_beta   90.00
_cell.angle_gamma   90.00
#
_symmetry.space_group_name_H-M   'P 1'
#
loop_
_entity.id
_entity.type
_entity.pdbx_description
1 polymer ?
#
loop_
_entity_poly.entity_id
_entity_poly.type
_entity_poly.pdbx_seq_one_letter_code
_entity_poly.pdbx_strand_id
1 'polypeptide(L)' 'MGKKIHPNGFRLGVIRDWDAKWFASRRDYAKNLVPEKRSEVFYARNWLMRLSAR' A
#
# COMPACT_ATOMS: atom_id res chain seq x y z
N MET A 1 -25.49 17.70 -2.39
CA MET A 1 -25.02 16.64 -1.46
C MET A 1 -23.58 16.28 -1.82
N GLY A 2 -22.63 16.44 -0.89
CA GLY A 2 -21.19 16.41 -1.17
C GLY A 2 -20.55 15.03 -1.14
N LYS A 3 -19.46 14.87 -1.91
CA LYS A 3 -18.62 13.66 -1.90
C LYS A 3 -17.91 13.55 -0.54
N LYS A 4 -18.05 12.40 0.13
CA LYS A 4 -17.35 12.12 1.40
C LYS A 4 -15.90 11.71 1.14
N ILE A 5 -14.98 12.19 1.98
CA ILE A 5 -13.55 11.88 1.91
C ILE A 5 -13.29 10.49 2.52
N HIS A 6 -12.32 9.76 1.97
CA HIS A 6 -11.89 8.48 2.52
C HIS A 6 -11.22 8.68 3.90
N PRO A 7 -11.74 8.08 4.98
CA PRO A 7 -11.30 8.35 6.35
C PRO A 7 -9.84 7.94 6.61
N ASN A 8 -9.32 6.95 5.90
CA ASN A 8 -7.91 6.55 6.06
C ASN A 8 -6.99 7.66 5.56
N GLY A 9 -7.29 8.23 4.38
CA GLY A 9 -6.49 9.31 3.81
C GLY A 9 -6.57 10.59 4.65
N PHE A 10 -7.75 10.87 5.21
CA PHE A 10 -7.96 12.01 6.10
C PHE A 10 -7.18 11.91 7.43
N ARG A 11 -6.83 10.70 7.87
CA ARG A 11 -6.16 10.45 9.16
C ARG A 11 -4.67 10.07 9.02
N LEU A 12 -4.14 10.04 7.80
CA LEU A 12 -2.71 9.81 7.55
C LEU A 12 -1.90 10.96 8.16
N GLY A 13 -0.89 10.63 8.98
CA GLY A 13 -0.01 11.60 9.64
C GLY A 13 -0.54 12.21 10.93
N VAL A 14 -1.75 11.86 11.38
CA VAL A 14 -2.30 12.29 12.70
C VAL A 14 -2.48 11.11 13.63
N ILE A 15 -3.24 10.10 13.20
CA ILE A 15 -3.53 8.89 14.01
C ILE A 15 -2.99 7.64 13.32
N ARG A 16 -2.92 7.64 11.98
CA ARG A 16 -2.42 6.52 11.19
C ARG A 16 -1.07 6.85 10.56
N ASP A 17 -0.17 5.88 10.67
CA ASP A 17 1.11 5.88 9.99
C ASP A 17 1.00 5.44 8.52
N TRP A 18 2.07 5.71 7.78
CA TRP A 18 2.27 5.21 6.42
C TRP A 18 2.50 3.70 6.43
N ASP A 19 1.79 2.98 5.55
CA ASP A 19 1.95 1.52 5.39
C ASP A 19 3.30 1.16 4.75
N ALA A 20 3.84 2.04 3.88
CA ALA A 20 5.15 1.90 3.24
C ALA A 20 6.06 3.07 3.65
N LYS A 21 7.09 2.79 4.46
CA LYS A 21 8.05 3.79 4.96
C LYS A 21 9.41 3.63 4.26
N TRP A 22 9.58 4.27 3.11
CA TRP A 22 10.85 4.32 2.37
C TRP A 22 11.04 5.68 1.69
N PHE A 23 12.28 5.99 1.34
CA PHE A 23 12.66 7.23 0.66
C PHE A 23 13.35 6.90 -0.66
N ALA A 24 12.96 7.58 -1.74
CA ALA A 24 13.67 7.50 -3.02
C ALA A 24 13.84 8.87 -3.64
N SER A 25 14.84 8.98 -4.51
CA SER A 25 15.05 10.18 -5.32
C SER A 25 13.83 10.41 -6.24
N ARG A 26 13.58 11.65 -6.64
CA ARG A 26 12.46 12.00 -7.54
C ARG A 26 12.49 11.21 -8.86
N ARG A 27 13.68 10.82 -9.33
CA ARG A 27 13.86 10.02 -10.56
C ARG A 27 13.55 8.54 -10.36
N ASP A 28 13.76 8.02 -9.15
CA ASP A 28 13.63 6.60 -8.85
C ASP A 28 12.30 6.25 -8.17
N TYR A 29 11.55 7.26 -7.69
CA TYR A 29 10.25 7.06 -7.06
C TYR A 29 9.27 6.24 -7.92
N ALA A 30 9.08 6.65 -9.18
CA ALA A 30 8.17 5.94 -10.09
C ALA A 30 8.62 4.51 -10.39
N LYS A 31 9.94 4.29 -10.44
CA LYS A 31 10.54 2.97 -10.66
C LYS A 31 10.39 2.05 -9.46
N ASN A 32 10.40 2.58 -8.24
CA ASN A 32 10.28 1.79 -7.01
C ASN A 32 8.81 1.54 -6.61
N LEU A 33 7.89 2.42 -7.00
CA LEU A 33 6.46 2.29 -6.67
C LEU A 33 5.77 1.10 -7.38
N VAL A 34 6.14 0.82 -8.64
CA VAL A 34 5.50 -0.26 -9.41
C VAL A 34 5.92 -1.66 -8.92
N PRO A 35 7.21 -1.95 -8.68
CA PRO A 35 7.66 -3.21 -8.11
C PRO A 35 7.10 -3.47 -6.71
N GLU A 36 7.00 -2.45 -5.86
CA GLU A 36 6.47 -2.61 -4.51
C GLU A 36 5.01 -3.09 -4.51
N LYS A 37 4.13 -2.40 -5.27
CA LYS A 37 2.73 -2.84 -5.43
C LYS A 37 2.61 -4.26 -5.95
N ARG A 38 3.50 -4.66 -6.88
CA ARG A 38 3.50 -6.01 -7.45
C ARG A 38 3.89 -7.06 -6.41
N SER A 39 4.90 -6.77 -5.58
CA SER A 39 5.33 -7.63 -4.49
C SER A 39 4.24 -7.80 -3.44
N GLU A 40 3.57 -6.72 -3.00
CA GLU A 40 2.46 -6.79 -2.04
C GLU A 40 1.33 -7.71 -2.51
N VAL A 41 0.89 -7.53 -3.77
CA VAL A 41 -0.17 -8.35 -4.37
C VAL A 41 0.28 -9.82 -4.48
N PHE A 42 1.55 -10.07 -4.81
CA PHE A 42 2.10 -11.42 -4.89
C PHE A 42 2.08 -12.12 -3.54
N TYR A 43 2.55 -11.45 -2.48
CA TYR A 43 2.56 -12.01 -1.13
C TYR A 43 1.14 -12.24 -0.60
N ALA A 44 0.22 -11.29 -0.78
CA ALA A 44 -1.17 -11.43 -0.36
C ALA A 44 -1.84 -12.62 -1.06
N ARG A 45 -1.64 -12.76 -2.37
CA ARG A 45 -2.21 -13.86 -3.16
C ARG A 45 -1.63 -15.21 -2.77
N ASN A 46 -0.31 -15.31 -2.57
CA ASN A 46 0.34 -16.54 -2.13
C ASN A 46 -0.10 -16.94 -0.71
N TRP A 47 -0.24 -15.97 0.19
CA TRP A 47 -0.72 -16.20 1.54
C TRP A 47 -2.16 -16.75 1.56
N LEU A 48 -3.05 -16.16 0.76
CA LEU A 48 -4.42 -16.66 0.61
C LEU A 48 -4.49 -18.08 0.06
N MET A 49 -3.68 -18.40 -0.95
CA MET A 49 -3.61 -19.76 -1.51
C MET A 49 -3.14 -20.80 -0.47
N ARG A 50 -2.22 -20.42 0.43
CA ARG A 50 -1.75 -21.31 1.51
C ARG A 50 -2.79 -21.49 2.61
N LEU A 51 -3.67 -20.52 2.83
CA LEU A 51 -4.77 -20.63 3.79
C LEU A 51 -5.93 -21.47 3.27
N SER A 52 -6.24 -21.39 1.97
CA SER A 52 -7.30 -22.22 1.37
C SER A 52 -6.92 -23.69 1.19
N ALA A 53 -5.63 -24.01 1.28
CA ALA A 53 -5.09 -25.36 1.13
C ALA A 53 -4.89 -26.09 2.46
N ARG A 54 -5.37 -25.51 3.57
CA ARG A 54 -5.40 -26.11 4.91
C ARG A 54 -6.85 -26.28 5.34
#